data_AF-A0A1Y1Q819-F1
#
_entry.id   AF-A0A1Y1Q819-F1
#
_cell.length_a   1.000
_cell.length_b   1.000
_cell.length_c   1.000
_cell.angle_alpha   90.00
_cell.angle_beta   90.00
_cell.angle_gamma   90.00
#
_symmetry.space_group_name_H-M   'P 1'
#
loop_
_entity.id
_entity.type
_entity.pdbx_description
1 polymer ?
#
loop_
_entity_poly.entity_id
_entity_poly.type
_entity_poly.pdbx_seq_one_letter_code
_entity_poly.pdbx_strand_id
1 'polypeptide(L)' 'LDTLQHLDLFNGEAPNKVYNTKTAQKVDYRNTPSEHGIGVSTLDLGRLVSWLNILSCLHPQHKDKAQQVLESGISAV' A
#
# COMPACT_ATOMS: atom_id res chain seq x y z
N LEU A 1 -4.59 -6.91 -5.75
CA LEU A 1 -5.23 -6.21 -4.61
C LEU A 1 -4.96 -6.96 -3.32
N ASP A 2 -5.08 -8.29 -3.32
CA ASP A 2 -4.80 -9.13 -2.15
C ASP A 2 -3.45 -8.83 -1.47
N THR A 3 -2.36 -8.64 -2.22
CA THR A 3 -1.07 -8.25 -1.64
C THR A 3 -1.13 -6.91 -0.88
N LEU A 4 -1.82 -5.90 -1.42
CA LEU A 4 -1.91 -4.57 -0.81
C LEU A 4 -2.68 -4.60 0.52
N GLN A 5 -3.66 -5.50 0.66
CA GLN A 5 -4.45 -5.66 1.88
C GLN A 5 -3.64 -6.24 3.05
N HIS A 6 -2.54 -6.93 2.76
CA HIS A 6 -1.76 -7.68 3.75
C HIS A 6 -0.32 -7.17 3.88
N LEU A 7 -0.05 -5.94 3.43
CA LEU A 7 1.27 -5.34 3.61
C LEU A 7 1.54 -5.09 5.09
N ASP A 8 2.72 -5.49 5.54
CA ASP A 8 3.26 -5.00 6.80
C ASP A 8 3.57 -3.50 6.67
N LEU A 9 2.97 -2.67 7.51
CA LEU A 9 3.00 -1.22 7.39
C LEU A 9 4.21 -0.62 8.11
N PHE A 10 4.61 0.58 7.68
CA PHE A 10 5.53 1.41 8.45
C PHE A 10 4.78 1.93 9.69
N ASN A 11 5.32 1.66 10.88
CA ASN A 11 4.69 1.97 12.18
C ASN A 11 3.25 1.45 12.38
N GLY A 12 2.78 0.50 11.57
CA GLY A 12 1.38 0.08 11.61
C GLY A 12 0.39 1.11 11.05
N GLU A 13 0.86 2.19 10.43
CA GLU A 13 0.02 3.32 10.03
C GLU A 13 -0.17 3.42 8.52
N ALA A 14 0.92 3.31 7.76
CA ALA A 14 0.87 3.50 6.31
C ALA A 14 1.92 2.64 5.57
N PRO A 15 1.71 2.36 4.27
CA PRO A 15 2.69 1.63 3.46
C PRO A 15 4.11 2.20 3.57
N ASN A 16 5.09 1.31 3.77
CA ASN A 16 6.50 1.63 3.60
C ASN A 16 6.77 2.09 2.16
N LYS A 17 7.76 2.95 1.95
CA LYS A 17 8.10 3.44 0.60
C LYS A 17 8.42 2.33 -0.40
N VAL A 18 9.01 1.22 0.03
CA VAL A 18 9.48 0.16 -0.88
C VAL A 18 9.19 -1.22 -0.31
N TYR A 19 8.67 -2.09 -1.17
CA TYR A 19 8.44 -3.50 -0.87
C TYR A 19 9.12 -4.35 -1.94
N ASN A 20 9.61 -5.52 -1.54
CA ASN A 20 10.03 -6.54 -2.48
C ASN A 20 8.81 -7.04 -3.27
N THR A 21 8.87 -7.01 -4.60
CA THR A 21 7.72 -7.32 -5.46
C THR A 21 7.31 -8.80 -5.47
N LYS A 22 8.20 -9.70 -5.05
CA LYS A 22 7.92 -11.14 -4.98
C LYS A 22 7.39 -11.57 -3.63
N THR A 23 7.91 -10.99 -2.55
CA THR A 23 7.62 -11.44 -1.18
C THR A 23 6.75 -10.47 -0.39
N ALA A 24 6.52 -9.24 -0.90
CA ALA A 24 5.84 -8.16 -0.21
C ALA A 24 6.49 -7.74 1.12
N GLN A 25 7.77 -8.09 1.34
CA GLN A 25 8.52 -7.69 2.52
C GLN A 25 8.98 -6.23 2.41
N LYS A 26 8.95 -5.47 3.52
CA LYS A 26 9.56 -4.14 3.60
C LYS A 26 11.06 -4.21 3.29
N VAL A 27 11.52 -3.37 2.39
CA VAL A 27 12.93 -3.28 1.98
C VAL A 27 13.37 -1.82 1.85
N ASP A 28 14.68 -1.60 1.76
CA ASP A 28 15.25 -0.33 1.32
C ASP A 28 15.33 -0.23 -0.22
N TYR A 29 15.87 0.89 -0.73
CA TYR A 29 16.05 1.09 -2.17
C TYR A 29 17.06 0.13 -2.83
N ARG A 30 17.88 -0.56 -2.03
CA ARG A 30 18.82 -1.59 -2.52
C ARG A 30 18.16 -2.98 -2.51
N ASN A 31 16.87 -3.06 -2.19
CA ASN A 31 16.09 -4.29 -2.03
C ASN A 31 16.59 -5.16 -0.86
N THR A 32 17.22 -4.54 0.14
CA THR A 32 17.66 -5.21 1.38
C THR A 32 16.50 -5.22 2.37
N PRO A 33 16.19 -6.37 3.02
CA PRO A 33 15.18 -6.42 4.08
C PRO A 33 15.37 -5.36 5.15
N SER A 34 14.28 -4.70 5.53
CA SER A 34 14.26 -3.70 6.59
C SER A 34 13.10 -3.97 7.53
N GLU A 35 13.42 -4.31 8.79
CA GLU A 35 12.43 -4.63 9.81
C GLU A 35 11.55 -3.41 10.14
N HIS A 36 12.17 -2.25 10.33
CA HIS A 36 11.45 -1.01 10.59
C HIS A 36 10.85 -0.40 9.31
N GLY A 37 11.53 -0.51 8.18
CA GLY A 37 11.23 0.20 6.94
C GLY A 37 12.02 1.52 6.81
N ILE A 38 11.73 2.27 5.76
CA ILE A 38 12.41 3.53 5.40
C ILE A 38 11.44 4.74 5.36
N GLY A 39 10.33 4.63 6.08
CA GLY A 39 9.31 5.65 6.21
C GLY A 39 8.21 5.58 5.14
N VAL A 40 7.45 6.68 5.07
CA VAL A 40 6.25 6.83 4.24
C VAL A 40 6.46 7.94 3.20
N SER A 41 5.80 7.83 2.06
CA SER A 41 5.79 8.86 1.00
C SER A 41 4.35 9.33 0.77
N THR A 42 4.04 10.56 1.21
CA THR A 42 2.70 11.15 1.02
C THR A 42 2.32 11.23 -0.46
N LEU A 43 3.28 11.49 -1.34
CA LEU A 43 3.06 11.51 -2.79
C LEU A 43 2.61 10.13 -3.31
N ASP A 44 3.26 9.06 -2.85
CA ASP A 44 2.92 7.71 -3.29
C ASP A 44 1.59 7.23 -2.71
N LEU A 45 1.26 7.63 -1.47
CA LEU A 45 -0.08 7.43 -0.90
C LEU A 45 -1.15 8.13 -1.73
N GLY A 46 -0.95 9.41 -2.08
CA GLY A 46 -1.90 10.17 -2.90
C GLY A 46 -2.14 9.52 -4.27
N ARG A 47 -1.08 8.99 -4.90
CA ARG A 47 -1.20 8.21 -6.14
C ARG A 47 -1.97 6.91 -5.92
N LEU A 48 -1.64 6.16 -4.87
CA LEU A 48 -2.28 4.88 -4.58
C LEU A 48 -3.79 5.07 -4.34
N VAL A 49 -4.17 6.03 -3.50
CA VAL A 49 -5.58 6.35 -3.22
C VAL A 49 -6.32 6.76 -4.49
N SER A 50 -5.71 7.65 -5.29
CA SER A 50 -6.31 8.12 -6.54
C SER A 50 -6.56 6.97 -7.51
N TRP A 51 -5.60 6.05 -7.68
CA TRP A 51 -5.75 4.89 -8.55
C TRP A 51 -6.73 3.85 -8.02
N LEU A 52 -6.79 3.60 -6.71
CA LEU A 52 -7.77 2.69 -6.12
C LEU A 52 -9.20 3.23 -6.26
N ASN A 53 -9.39 4.54 -6.14
CA ASN A 53 -10.68 5.21 -6.42
C ASN A 53 -11.07 5.09 -7.89
N ILE A 54 -10.15 5.32 -8.83
CA ILE A 54 -10.42 5.14 -10.26
C ILE A 54 -10.76 3.66 -10.55
N LEU A 55 -10.01 2.72 -9.98
CA LEU A 55 -10.23 1.28 -10.14
C LEU A 55 -11.62 0.87 -9.64
N SER A 56 -12.05 1.36 -8.48
CA SER A 56 -13.35 1.03 -7.89
C SER A 56 -14.52 1.59 -8.72
N CYS A 57 -14.34 2.73 -9.39
CA CYS A 57 -15.32 3.33 -10.28
C CYS A 57 -15.40 2.64 -11.66
N LEU A 58 -14.26 2.34 -12.28
CA LEU A 58 -14.20 1.87 -13.66
C LEU A 58 -14.25 0.33 -13.80
N HIS A 59 -13.94 -0.41 -12.73
CA HIS A 59 -13.89 -1.87 -12.74
C HIS A 59 -14.66 -2.45 -11.55
N PRO A 60 -16.00 -2.60 -11.66
CA PRO A 60 -16.87 -3.02 -10.55
C PRO A 60 -16.45 -4.34 -9.89
N GLN A 61 -15.87 -5.28 -10.65
CA GLN A 61 -15.36 -6.55 -10.12
C GLN A 61 -14.20 -6.40 -9.11
N HIS A 62 -13.59 -5.21 -9.04
CA HIS A 62 -12.51 -4.89 -8.12
C HIS A 62 -12.91 -3.90 -7.02
N LYS A 63 -14.16 -3.40 -7.06
CA LYS A 63 -14.64 -2.34 -6.17
C LYS A 63 -14.42 -2.68 -4.70
N ASP A 64 -14.94 -3.81 -4.24
CA ASP A 64 -14.89 -4.19 -2.82
C ASP A 64 -13.46 -4.36 -2.33
N LYS A 65 -12.61 -5.02 -3.13
CA LYS A 65 -11.19 -5.20 -2.79
C LYS A 65 -10.43 -3.88 -2.76
N ALA A 66 -10.73 -2.96 -3.68
CA ALA A 66 -10.10 -1.64 -3.72
C ALA A 66 -10.54 -0.78 -2.52
N GLN A 67 -11.82 -0.81 -2.16
CA GLN A 67 -12.35 -0.12 -0.99
C GLN A 67 -11.75 -0.66 0.31
N GLN A 68 -11.63 -1.99 0.44
CA GLN A 68 -10.96 -2.60 1.60
C GLN A 68 -9.53 -2.10 1.77
N VAL A 69 -8.75 -1.94 0.69
CA VAL A 69 -7.38 -1.39 0.78
C VAL A 69 -7.38 0.07 1.24
N LEU A 70 -8.36 0.87 0.81
CA LEU A 70 -8.49 2.27 1.22
C LEU A 70 -8.82 2.40 2.72
N GLU A 71 -9.70 1.52 3.21
CA GLU A 71 -10.17 1.51 4.60
C GLU A 71 -9.15 0.91 5.59
N SER A 72 -8.36 -0.09 5.16
CA SER A 72 -7.53 -0.90 6.06
C SER A 72 -6.21 -0.27 6.50
N GLY A 73 -5.75 0.80 5.85
CA GLY A 73 -4.41 1.34 6.16
C GLY A 73 -4.03 2.66 5.49
N ILE A 74 -4.99 3.37 4.92
CA ILE A 74 -4.72 4.69 4.31
C ILE A 74 -5.61 5.79 4.89
N SER A 75 -6.70 5.45 5.59
CA SER A 75 -7.64 6.43 6.18
C SER A 75 -7.12 7.16 7.43
N ALA A 76 -5.92 6.83 7.93
CA ALA A 76 -5.36 7.42 9.15
C ALA A 76 -4.44 8.63 8.91
N VAL A 77 -4.31 9.11 7.66
CA VAL A 77 -3.47 10.25 7.27
C VAL A 77 -4.29 11.38 6.66
#